data_AF-V6M2I1-F1
#
_entry.id   AF-V6M2I1-F1
#
_cell.length_a   1.000
_cell.length_b   1.000
_cell.length_c   1.000
_cell.angle_alpha   90.00
_cell.angle_beta   90.00
_cell.angle_gamma   90.00
#
_symmetry.space_group_name_H-M   'P 1'
#
loop_
_entity.id
_entity.type
_entity.pdbx_description
1 polymer ?
#
loop_
_entity_poly.entity_id
_entity_poly.type
_entity_poly.pdbx_seq_one_letter_code
_entity_poly.pdbx_strand_id
1 'polypeptide(L)'
;MVTLDSSIAFLIYITAVSSAAAGVTEACKSVIPFLTTDYEPQDDCWEDHNEAARFMNYKRFFNLLISVVAAGFIFGAIGLDPAKILLGDEIAYVENPWKVGTWMWGIIAVFGSPFFASILKILEGLKKQVETDRPPNRPRRKVTGPRDQK
;
A
#
# COMPACT_ATOMS: atom_id res chain seq x y z
N MET A 1 13.78 -0.45 24.72
CA MET A 1 12.76 -1.50 25.00
C MET A 1 11.49 -1.04 24.33
N VAL A 2 10.87 -1.86 23.47
CA VAL A 2 9.70 -1.43 22.68
C VAL A 2 8.52 -1.20 23.63
N THR A 3 8.04 0.04 23.68
CA THR A 3 6.86 0.45 24.45
C THR A 3 5.66 0.68 23.53
N LEU A 4 4.45 0.71 24.09
CA LEU A 4 3.24 1.04 23.34
C LEU A 4 3.38 2.40 22.63
N ASP A 5 3.90 3.40 23.32
CA ASP A 5 4.09 4.76 22.78
C ASP A 5 5.09 4.77 21.61
N SER A 6 6.23 4.06 21.73
CA SER A 6 7.20 3.94 20.64
C SER A 6 6.62 3.22 19.41
N SER A 7 5.74 2.24 19.64
CA SER A 7 5.06 1.50 18.57
C SER A 7 4.02 2.38 17.86
N ILE A 8 3.27 3.19 18.61
CA ILE A 8 2.31 4.14 18.06
C ILE A 8 3.03 5.22 17.25
N ALA A 9 4.11 5.80 17.80
CA ALA A 9 4.92 6.80 17.11
C ALA A 9 5.49 6.27 15.79
N PHE A 10 6.03 5.04 15.80
CA PHE A 10 6.50 4.34 14.62
C PHE A 10 5.40 4.15 13.57
N LEU A 11 4.21 3.68 13.98
CA LEU A 11 3.09 3.46 13.08
C LEU A 11 2.58 4.77 12.45
N ILE A 12 2.46 5.84 13.24
CA ILE A 12 2.09 7.17 12.74
C ILE A 12 3.10 7.64 11.70
N TYR A 13 4.39 7.51 12.01
CA TYR A 13 5.46 7.95 11.13
C TYR A 13 5.45 7.20 9.79
N ILE A 14 5.39 5.87 9.82
CA ILE A 14 5.32 5.05 8.61
C ILE A 14 4.06 5.37 7.78
N THR A 15 2.92 5.57 8.44
CA THR A 15 1.66 5.88 7.76
C THR A 15 1.70 7.27 7.11
N ALA A 16 2.33 8.25 7.75
CA ALA A 16 2.52 9.58 7.21
C ALA A 16 3.39 9.56 5.95
N VAL A 17 4.53 8.85 6.00
CA VAL A 17 5.43 8.71 4.84
C VAL A 17 4.73 7.95 3.71
N SER A 18 3.98 6.89 4.01
CA SER A 18 3.18 6.17 3.00
C SER A 18 2.14 7.08 2.34
N SER A 19 1.47 7.93 3.11
CA SER A 19 0.48 8.89 2.58
C SER A 19 1.13 9.94 1.69
N ALA A 20 2.27 10.47 2.10
CA ALA A 20 3.04 11.42 1.31
C ALA A 20 3.54 10.81 0.00
N ALA A 21 4.05 9.56 0.05
CA ALA A 21 4.48 8.83 -1.15
C ALA A 21 3.30 8.59 -2.11
N ALA A 22 2.11 8.27 -1.61
CA ALA A 22 0.91 8.15 -2.44
C ALA A 22 0.56 9.48 -3.13
N GLY A 23 0.67 10.60 -2.42
CA GLY A 23 0.49 11.94 -3.00
C GLY A 23 1.47 12.24 -4.13
N VAL A 24 2.75 11.86 -3.97
CA VAL A 24 3.76 11.97 -5.03
C VAL A 24 3.40 11.09 -6.24
N THR A 25 2.96 9.86 -6.01
CA THR A 25 2.54 8.95 -7.10
C THR A 25 1.35 9.51 -7.87
N GLU A 26 0.35 10.09 -7.19
CA GLU A 26 -0.77 10.78 -7.86
C GLU A 26 -0.30 12.01 -8.65
N ALA A 27 0.66 12.78 -8.13
CA ALA A 27 1.24 13.88 -8.88
C ALA A 27 1.99 13.37 -10.14
N CYS A 28 2.74 12.28 -10.04
CA CYS A 28 3.44 11.68 -11.19
C CYS A 28 2.48 11.20 -12.29
N LYS A 29 1.28 10.76 -11.95
CA LYS A 29 0.24 10.40 -12.93
C LYS A 29 -0.15 11.58 -13.82
N SER A 30 -0.11 12.82 -13.31
CA SER A 30 -0.39 14.01 -14.14
C SER A 30 0.67 14.29 -15.20
N VAL A 31 1.89 13.76 -15.01
CA VAL A 31 3.04 13.96 -15.91
C VAL A 31 3.23 12.78 -16.86
N ILE A 32 2.83 11.57 -16.45
CA ILE A 32 3.02 10.33 -17.20
C ILE A 32 1.64 9.76 -17.59
N PRO A 33 1.15 10.05 -18.82
CA PRO A 33 -0.20 9.65 -19.26
C PRO A 33 -0.44 8.13 -19.19
N PHE A 34 0.60 7.33 -19.41
CA PHE A 34 0.56 5.87 -19.29
C PHE A 34 0.04 5.39 -17.92
N LEU A 35 0.30 6.14 -16.84
CA LEU A 35 -0.13 5.79 -15.48
C LEU A 35 -1.58 6.17 -15.20
N THR A 36 -2.21 6.99 -16.05
CA THR A 36 -3.63 7.36 -15.95
C THR A 36 -4.52 6.55 -16.87
N THR A 37 -4.01 6.12 -18.03
CA THR A 37 -4.81 5.39 -19.02
C THR A 37 -5.33 4.06 -18.47
N ASP A 38 -6.64 3.84 -18.58
CA ASP A 38 -7.24 2.54 -18.35
C ASP A 38 -7.20 1.74 -19.65
N TYR A 39 -6.68 0.51 -19.54
CA TYR A 39 -6.55 -0.40 -20.68
C TYR A 39 -7.77 -1.31 -20.70
N GLU A 40 -8.62 -1.10 -21.68
CA GLU A 40 -9.77 -1.94 -21.96
C GLU A 40 -9.48 -2.82 -23.19
N PRO A 41 -9.92 -4.09 -23.19
CA PRO A 41 -9.82 -4.95 -24.36
C PRO A 41 -10.66 -4.36 -25.49
N GLN A 42 -10.12 -4.35 -26.71
CA GLN A 42 -10.81 -3.79 -27.87
C GLN A 42 -11.94 -4.72 -28.34
N ASP A 43 -11.67 -6.01 -28.43
CA ASP A 43 -12.65 -7.05 -28.72
C ASP A 43 -12.75 -8.06 -27.57
N ASP A 44 -13.87 -8.80 -27.49
CA ASP A 44 -14.08 -9.84 -26.48
C ASP A 44 -13.34 -11.14 -26.85
N CYS A 45 -12.07 -11.00 -27.25
CA CYS A 45 -11.17 -12.09 -27.60
C CYS A 45 -10.14 -12.30 -26.48
N TRP A 46 -9.72 -13.54 -26.28
CA TRP A 46 -8.84 -13.90 -25.16
C TRP A 46 -7.46 -13.21 -25.24
N GLU A 47 -7.01 -12.88 -26.44
CA GLU A 47 -5.73 -12.22 -26.69
C GLU A 47 -5.74 -10.77 -26.19
N ASP A 48 -6.77 -10.01 -26.55
CA ASP A 48 -6.94 -8.61 -26.10
C ASP A 48 -7.14 -8.51 -24.58
N HIS A 49 -7.87 -9.44 -23.97
CA HIS A 49 -8.01 -9.50 -22.51
C HIS A 49 -6.66 -9.73 -21.81
N ASN A 50 -5.81 -10.59 -22.37
CA ASN A 50 -4.50 -10.88 -21.79
C ASN A 50 -3.52 -9.71 -21.98
N GLU A 51 -3.60 -9.02 -23.11
CA GLU A 51 -2.78 -7.85 -23.40
C GLU A 51 -3.19 -6.65 -22.51
N ALA A 52 -4.49 -6.37 -22.38
CA ALA A 52 -5.01 -5.38 -21.44
C ALA A 52 -4.60 -5.69 -19.99
N ALA A 53 -4.66 -6.97 -19.58
CA ALA A 53 -4.21 -7.39 -18.25
C ALA A 53 -2.71 -7.18 -18.04
N ARG A 54 -1.86 -7.43 -19.06
CA ARG A 54 -0.41 -7.14 -19.01
C ARG A 54 -0.16 -5.65 -18.81
N PHE A 55 -0.79 -4.79 -19.59
CA PHE A 55 -0.62 -3.34 -19.46
C PHE A 55 -1.10 -2.82 -18.11
N MET A 56 -2.22 -3.34 -17.60
CA MET A 56 -2.70 -3.05 -16.25
C MET A 56 -1.71 -3.49 -15.16
N ASN A 57 -1.07 -4.64 -15.33
CA ASN A 57 -0.03 -5.10 -14.39
C ASN A 57 1.23 -4.23 -14.44
N TYR A 58 1.67 -3.82 -15.63
CA TYR A 58 2.78 -2.87 -15.76
C TYR A 58 2.44 -1.52 -15.12
N LYS A 59 1.25 -0.96 -15.37
CA LYS A 59 0.74 0.26 -14.73
C LYS A 59 0.79 0.14 -13.20
N ARG A 60 0.30 -0.97 -12.63
CA ARG A 60 0.37 -1.25 -11.19
C ARG A 60 1.80 -1.32 -10.68
N PHE A 61 2.68 -2.02 -11.40
CA PHE A 61 4.09 -2.15 -11.03
C PHE A 61 4.81 -0.79 -11.03
N PHE A 62 4.62 0.04 -12.06
CA PHE A 62 5.23 1.37 -12.10
C PHE A 62 4.70 2.30 -11.02
N ASN A 63 3.39 2.27 -10.73
CA ASN A 63 2.82 3.02 -9.61
C ASN A 63 3.43 2.59 -8.26
N LEU A 64 3.64 1.28 -8.05
CA LEU A 64 4.32 0.76 -6.87
C LEU A 64 5.78 1.20 -6.82
N LEU A 65 6.51 1.09 -7.92
CA LEU A 65 7.91 1.50 -8.02
C LEU A 65 8.09 2.98 -7.66
N ILE A 66 7.26 3.86 -8.25
CA ILE A 66 7.28 5.30 -7.97
C ILE A 66 7.00 5.56 -6.49
N SER A 67 6.00 4.87 -5.92
CA SER A 67 5.67 5.00 -4.50
C SER A 67 6.84 4.60 -3.59
N VAL A 68 7.54 3.49 -3.90
CA VAL A 68 8.70 3.02 -3.12
C VAL A 68 9.87 4.00 -3.22
N VAL A 69 10.16 4.49 -4.42
CA VAL A 69 11.23 5.48 -4.64
C VAL A 69 10.89 6.79 -3.93
N ALA A 70 9.65 7.26 -4.02
CA ALA A 70 9.19 8.47 -3.33
C ALA A 70 9.30 8.31 -1.81
N ALA A 71 8.85 7.19 -1.25
CA ALA A 71 8.98 6.91 0.18
C ALA A 71 10.46 6.85 0.63
N GLY A 72 11.32 6.17 -0.14
CA GLY A 72 12.76 6.10 0.13
C GLY A 72 13.43 7.48 0.09
N PHE A 73 13.05 8.32 -0.87
CA PHE A 73 13.52 9.70 -0.95
C PHE A 73 13.03 10.54 0.22
N ILE A 74 11.77 10.40 0.65
CA ILE A 74 11.23 11.09 1.83
C ILE A 74 11.99 10.69 3.10
N PHE A 75 12.25 9.41 3.31
CA PHE A 75 13.08 8.95 4.43
C PHE A 75 14.51 9.53 4.37
N GLY A 76 15.12 9.55 3.18
CA GLY A 76 16.44 10.14 2.96
C GLY A 76 16.47 11.67 3.19
N ALA A 77 15.39 12.38 2.82
CA ALA A 77 15.29 13.82 2.99
C ALA A 77 15.02 14.23 4.45
N ILE A 78 14.21 13.46 5.18
CA ILE A 78 13.90 13.71 6.59
C ILE A 78 15.07 13.29 7.48
N GLY A 79 15.79 12.22 7.11
CA GLY A 79 16.97 11.73 7.82
C GLY A 79 16.68 11.08 9.17
N LEU A 80 15.47 10.55 9.35
CA LEU A 80 15.06 9.78 10.53
C LEU A 80 15.03 8.28 10.21
N ASP A 81 15.48 7.47 11.16
CA ASP A 81 15.36 6.01 11.09
C ASP A 81 14.15 5.51 11.89
N PRO A 82 13.13 4.93 11.23
CA PRO A 82 12.01 4.30 11.90
C PRO A 82 12.42 3.25 12.95
N ALA A 83 13.53 2.55 12.72
CA ALA A 83 14.03 1.54 13.65
C ALA A 83 14.37 2.16 15.01
N LYS A 84 15.02 3.32 15.00
CA LYS A 84 15.41 4.04 16.22
C LYS A 84 14.20 4.57 16.98
N ILE A 85 13.17 5.04 16.25
CA ILE A 85 11.89 5.45 16.83
C ILE A 85 11.24 4.25 17.54
N LEU A 86 11.25 3.08 16.91
CA LEU A 86 10.66 1.86 17.47
C LEU A 86 11.44 1.33 18.69
N LEU A 87 12.77 1.44 18.68
CA LEU A 87 13.63 1.01 19.79
C LEU A 87 13.57 1.96 21.00
N GLY A 88 13.10 3.19 20.78
CA GLY A 88 13.01 4.24 21.78
C GLY A 88 14.37 4.90 22.07
N ASP A 89 15.24 5.00 21.05
CA ASP A 89 16.53 5.68 21.19
C ASP A 89 16.36 7.19 21.43
N GLU A 90 17.30 7.79 22.17
CA GLU A 90 17.29 9.23 22.47
C GLU A 90 17.43 10.11 21.21
N ILE A 91 18.05 9.57 20.14
CA ILE A 91 18.27 10.29 18.88
C ILE A 91 17.83 9.42 17.70
N ALA A 92 16.72 9.80 17.06
CA ALA A 92 16.20 9.13 15.87
C ALA A 92 16.89 9.56 14.55
N TYR A 93 17.73 10.60 14.58
CA TYR A 93 18.45 11.09 13.41
C TYR A 93 19.59 10.15 12.99
N VAL A 94 19.85 10.12 11.69
CA VAL A 94 20.90 9.30 11.07
C VAL A 94 21.98 10.19 10.48
N GLU A 95 23.25 9.90 10.77
CA GLU A 95 24.39 10.64 10.24
C GLU A 95 24.51 10.60 8.71
N ASN A 96 24.10 9.47 8.10
CA ASN A 96 24.02 9.34 6.65
C ASN A 96 22.63 8.78 6.25
N PRO A 97 21.69 9.65 5.86
CA PRO A 97 20.31 9.27 5.60
C PRO A 97 20.11 8.56 4.25
N TRP A 98 21.14 8.55 3.39
CA TRP A 98 21.15 7.87 2.09
C TRP A 98 21.69 6.44 2.18
N LYS A 99 21.92 5.92 3.40
CA LYS A 99 22.29 4.51 3.59
C LYS A 99 21.13 3.60 3.18
N VAL A 100 21.49 2.46 2.59
CA VAL A 100 20.54 1.45 2.08
C VAL A 100 19.52 1.02 3.14
N GLY A 101 19.93 0.93 4.41
CA GLY A 101 19.03 0.57 5.52
C GLY A 101 17.86 1.56 5.71
N THR A 102 18.12 2.86 5.60
CA THR A 102 17.07 3.89 5.69
C THR A 102 16.14 3.85 4.47
N TRP A 103 16.68 3.53 3.29
CA TRP A 103 15.91 3.37 2.06
C TRP A 103 15.00 2.13 2.06
N MET A 104 15.41 1.03 2.70
CA MET A 104 14.58 -0.18 2.83
C MET A 104 13.27 0.07 3.56
N TRP A 105 13.23 1.06 4.46
CA TRP A 105 11.98 1.48 5.10
C TRP A 105 10.96 2.05 4.12
N GLY A 106 11.39 2.53 2.94
CA GLY A 106 10.48 2.92 1.86
C GLY A 106 9.61 1.76 1.38
N ILE A 107 10.20 0.56 1.25
CA ILE A 107 9.46 -0.66 0.91
C ILE A 107 8.47 -0.98 2.05
N ILE A 108 8.96 -0.99 3.29
CA ILE A 108 8.12 -1.31 4.45
C ILE A 108 6.96 -0.32 4.58
N ALA A 109 7.16 0.96 4.27
CA ALA A 109 6.09 1.95 4.34
C ALA A 109 5.03 1.74 3.26
N VAL A 110 5.43 1.49 2.01
CA VAL A 110 4.50 1.30 0.89
C VAL A 110 3.72 -0.02 1.02
N PHE A 111 4.36 -1.09 1.49
CA PHE A 111 3.69 -2.39 1.68
C PHE A 111 3.04 -2.56 3.05
N GLY A 112 3.50 -1.83 4.07
CA GLY A 112 2.98 -1.88 5.43
C GLY A 112 1.59 -1.23 5.55
N SER A 113 1.32 -0.17 4.78
CA SER A 113 0.02 0.50 4.76
C SER A 113 -1.15 -0.41 4.30
N PRO A 114 -1.08 -1.09 3.14
CA PRO A 114 -2.09 -2.07 2.72
C PRO A 114 -2.29 -3.22 3.70
N PHE A 115 -1.20 -3.69 4.31
CA PHE A 115 -1.23 -4.74 5.31
C PHE A 115 -1.95 -4.27 6.59
N PHE A 116 -1.62 -3.08 7.07
CA PHE A 116 -2.25 -2.48 8.24
C PHE A 116 -3.73 -2.16 7.99
N ALA A 117 -4.08 -1.62 6.83
CA ALA A 117 -5.48 -1.41 6.43
C ALA A 117 -6.27 -2.72 6.40
N SER A 118 -5.64 -3.83 6.01
CA SER A 118 -6.26 -5.16 6.04
C SER A 118 -6.46 -5.66 7.47
N ILE A 119 -5.47 -5.47 8.36
CA ILE A 119 -5.60 -5.78 9.79
C ILE A 119 -6.72 -4.95 10.43
N LEU A 120 -6.78 -3.65 10.17
CA LEU A 120 -7.83 -2.78 10.68
C LEU A 120 -9.22 -3.23 10.20
N LYS A 121 -9.37 -3.59 8.92
CA LYS A 121 -10.64 -4.14 8.41
C LYS A 121 -11.03 -5.45 9.10
N ILE A 122 -10.07 -6.32 9.39
CA ILE A 122 -10.31 -7.57 10.13
C ILE A 122 -10.74 -7.24 11.57
N LEU A 123 -10.06 -6.33 12.25
CA LEU A 123 -10.40 -5.91 13.61
C LEU A 123 -11.77 -5.23 13.68
N GLU A 124 -12.11 -4.39 12.70
CA GLU A 124 -13.43 -3.76 12.60
C GLU A 124 -14.51 -4.80 12.29
N GLY A 125 -14.22 -5.79 11.44
CA GLY A 125 -15.09 -6.93 11.17
C GLY A 125 -15.34 -7.78 12.41
N LEU A 126 -14.29 -8.07 13.19
CA LEU A 126 -14.38 -8.76 14.48
C LEU A 126 -15.19 -7.95 15.49
N LYS A 127 -14.94 -6.64 15.61
CA LYS A 127 -15.71 -5.76 16.49
C LYS A 127 -17.20 -5.77 16.12
N LYS A 128 -17.54 -5.65 14.82
CA LYS A 128 -18.92 -5.75 14.34
C LYS A 128 -19.55 -7.12 14.61
N GLN A 129 -18.77 -8.20 14.57
CA GLN A 129 -19.22 -9.55 14.89
C GLN A 129 -19.44 -9.76 16.41
N VAL A 130 -18.73 -9.03 17.26
CA VAL A 130 -18.95 -9.04 18.72
C VAL A 130 -20.12 -8.13 19.12
N GLU A 131 -20.29 -6.99 18.44
CA GLU A 131 -21.44 -6.08 18.65
C GLU A 131 -22.75 -6.60 18.04
N THR A 132 -22.67 -7.48 17.03
CA THR A 132 -23.83 -8.06 16.36
C THR A 132 -23.79 -9.57 16.56
N ASP A 133 -24.69 -10.10 17.39
CA ASP A 133 -24.87 -11.54 17.66
C ASP A 133 -25.40 -12.34 16.43
N ARG A 134 -25.06 -11.88 15.21
CA ARG A 134 -25.44 -12.44 13.92
C ARG A 134 -24.18 -12.64 13.08
N PRO A 135 -23.90 -13.85 12.58
CA PRO A 135 -22.74 -14.12 11.76
C PRO A 135 -22.73 -13.25 10.49
N PRO A 136 -21.54 -12.83 10.02
CA PRO A 136 -21.42 -11.90 8.90
C PRO A 136 -22.13 -12.45 7.66
N ASN A 137 -22.82 -11.56 6.94
CA ASN A 137 -23.58 -11.84 5.73
C ASN A 137 -22.87 -12.91 4.87
N ARG A 138 -23.42 -14.13 4.86
CA ARG A 138 -23.07 -15.13 3.84
C ARG A 138 -23.16 -14.45 2.46
N PRO A 139 -22.24 -14.72 1.53
CA PRO A 139 -22.33 -14.18 0.18
C PRO A 139 -23.73 -14.45 -0.38
N ARG A 140 -24.50 -13.39 -0.64
CA ARG A 140 -25.92 -13.50 -1.02
C ARG A 140 -26.12 -14.00 -2.45
N ARG A 141 -25.05 -14.11 -3.23
CA ARG A 141 -25.14 -14.55 -4.62
C ARG A 141 -23.94 -15.42 -4.97
N LYS A 142 -24.20 -16.68 -5.29
CA LYS A 142 -23.26 -17.49 -6.05
C LYS A 142 -23.26 -16.90 -7.47
N VAL A 143 -22.13 -16.38 -7.92
CA VAL A 143 -21.96 -15.97 -9.31
C VAL A 143 -21.70 -17.24 -10.11
N THR A 144 -22.67 -17.68 -10.89
CA THR A 144 -22.49 -18.74 -11.89
C THR A 144 -21.98 -18.10 -13.19
N GLY A 145 -20.96 -18.73 -13.79
CA GLY A 145 -20.41 -18.31 -15.07
C GLY A 145 -21.38 -18.56 -16.24
N PRO A 146 -20.99 -18.24 -17.49
CA PRO A 146 -21.87 -18.21 -18.68
C PRO A 146 -22.48 -19.55 -19.13
N ARG A 147 -22.37 -20.63 -18.35
CA ARG A 147 -22.73 -21.99 -18.76
C ARG A 147 -24.19 -22.39 -18.52
N ASP A 148 -24.98 -21.57 -17.83
CA ASP A 148 -26.36 -21.92 -17.43
C ASP A 148 -27.46 -21.17 -18.20
N GLN A 149 -27.17 -20.63 -19.39
CA GLN A 149 -28.22 -20.23 -20.33
C GLN A 149 -28.38 -21.31 -21.42
N LYS A 150 -29.14 -22.35 -21.10
CA LYS A 150 -29.75 -23.26 -22.07
C LYS A 150 -31.25 -23.31 -21.83
#